data_AF-A0A958VM91-F1
#
_entry.id   AF-A0A958VM91-F1
#
_cell.length_a   1.000
_cell.length_b   1.000
_cell.length_c   1.000
_cell.angle_alpha   90.00
_cell.angle_beta   90.00
_cell.angle_gamma   90.00
#
_symmetry.space_group_name_H-M   'P 1'
#
loop_
_entity.id
_entity.type
_entity.pdbx_description
1 polymer ?
#
loop_
_entity_poly.entity_id
_entity_poly.type
_entity_poly.pdbx_seq_one_letter_code
_entity_poly.pdbx_strand_id
1 'polypeptide(L)'
;MHSYLQALCREIDQIKSEISMGPDIAHRHGQQEIAALKYLSATLAERLAQLEWALANADIQTTEAPVEEAVSNAEDEALAPQSEEIDTQKMPLADATTPPSENQINAASLSERLQRQPIADLRRAFGLNERFFYTNELFDGDGEEFGRAINEFNHLANFEDAQKLVAAKYSDRYHWSEEDENVQRFLAIVERRYL
;
A
#
# COMPACT_ATOMS: atom_id res chain seq x y z
N MET A 1 13.03 -61.13 32.96
CA MET A 1 12.10 -60.13 33.56
C MET A 1 12.83 -58.98 34.24
N HIS A 2 13.61 -59.17 35.30
CA HIS A 2 14.16 -58.06 36.11
C HIS A 2 14.95 -56.98 35.31
N SER A 3 15.80 -57.39 34.35
CA SER A 3 16.56 -56.45 33.50
C SER A 3 15.68 -55.57 32.60
N TYR A 4 14.52 -56.06 32.14
CA TYR A 4 13.60 -55.29 31.29
C TYR A 4 12.88 -54.19 32.08
N LEU A 5 12.48 -54.47 33.33
CA LEU A 5 11.96 -53.46 34.25
C LEU A 5 13.00 -52.37 34.55
N GLN A 6 14.28 -52.75 34.74
CA GLN A 6 15.35 -51.79 34.99
C GLN A 6 15.66 -50.91 33.76
N ALA A 7 15.50 -51.44 32.54
CA ALA A 7 15.61 -50.66 31.30
C ALA A 7 14.46 -49.65 31.17
N LEU A 8 13.20 -50.09 31.35
CA LEU A 8 12.02 -49.23 31.31
C LEU A 8 12.07 -48.10 32.35
N CYS A 9 12.53 -48.36 33.57
CA CYS A 9 12.70 -47.28 34.56
C CYS A 9 13.68 -46.20 34.08
N ARG A 10 14.79 -46.57 33.43
CA ARG A 10 15.75 -45.60 32.88
C ARG A 10 15.17 -44.78 31.73
N GLU A 11 14.43 -45.40 30.81
CA GLU A 11 13.74 -44.66 29.74
C GLU A 11 12.68 -43.71 30.29
N ILE A 12 11.91 -44.15 31.30
CA ILE A 12 10.91 -43.30 31.97
C ILE A 12 11.58 -42.10 32.66
N ASP A 13 12.72 -42.29 33.33
CA ASP A 13 13.42 -41.20 34.00
C ASP A 13 14.15 -40.26 33.01
N GLN A 14 14.64 -40.79 31.89
CA GLN A 14 15.15 -40.01 30.75
C GLN A 14 14.05 -39.10 30.18
N ILE A 15 12.88 -39.67 29.85
CA ILE A 15 11.73 -38.94 29.31
C ILE A 15 11.22 -37.89 30.30
N LYS A 16 11.14 -38.19 31.60
CA LYS A 16 10.82 -37.19 32.64
C LYS A 16 11.82 -36.03 32.67
N SER A 17 13.12 -36.33 32.51
CA SER A 17 14.18 -35.32 32.48
C SER A 17 14.02 -34.39 31.28
N GLU A 18 13.73 -34.95 30.10
CA GLU A 18 13.49 -34.20 28.86
C GLU A 18 12.22 -33.34 28.93
N ILE A 19 11.11 -33.89 29.45
CA ILE A 19 9.87 -33.11 29.71
C ILE A 19 10.13 -31.98 30.72
N SER A 20 10.97 -32.21 31.74
CA SER A 20 11.32 -31.17 32.72
C SER A 20 12.21 -30.06 32.16
N MET A 21 13.02 -30.33 31.11
CA MET A 21 13.91 -29.34 30.49
C MET A 21 13.32 -28.68 29.25
N GLY A 22 12.35 -29.30 28.58
CA GLY A 22 11.61 -28.74 27.43
C GLY A 22 11.11 -27.29 27.62
N PRO A 23 10.42 -26.93 28.71
CA PRO A 23 9.97 -25.55 28.92
C PRO A 23 11.13 -24.58 29.20
N ASP A 24 12.22 -25.04 29.82
CA ASP A 24 13.40 -24.21 30.11
C ASP A 24 14.18 -23.89 28.82
N ILE A 25 14.31 -24.84 27.89
CA ILE A 25 14.95 -24.63 26.58
C ILE A 25 14.18 -23.59 25.76
N ALA A 26 12.85 -23.72 25.67
CA ALA A 26 12.01 -22.75 24.97
C ALA A 26 12.09 -21.35 25.62
N HIS A 27 12.06 -21.27 26.95
CA HIS A 27 12.24 -20.01 27.67
C HIS A 27 13.63 -19.41 27.42
N ARG A 28 14.71 -20.21 27.46
CA ARG A 28 16.07 -19.74 27.18
C ARG A 28 16.25 -19.25 25.75
N HIS A 29 15.60 -19.88 24.76
CA HIS A 29 15.63 -19.42 23.38
C HIS A 29 14.91 -18.06 23.24
N GLY A 30 13.69 -17.93 23.77
CA GLY A 30 12.97 -16.64 23.78
C GLY A 30 13.71 -15.53 24.55
N GLN A 31 14.40 -15.86 25.65
CA GLN A 31 15.26 -14.91 26.36
C GLN A 31 16.49 -14.48 25.53
N GLN A 32 17.05 -15.35 24.69
CA GLN A 32 18.12 -15.00 23.75
C GLN A 32 17.62 -14.07 22.64
N GLU A 33 16.44 -14.33 22.06
CA GLU A 33 15.82 -13.46 21.06
C GLU A 33 15.49 -12.08 21.64
N ILE A 34 14.89 -12.03 22.85
CA ILE A 34 14.61 -10.78 23.56
C ILE A 34 15.90 -10.00 23.86
N ALA A 35 17.00 -10.67 24.23
CA ALA A 35 18.29 -10.04 24.45
C ALA A 35 18.88 -9.46 23.15
N ALA A 36 18.80 -10.18 22.05
CA ALA A 36 19.25 -9.73 20.73
C ALA A 36 18.45 -8.51 20.24
N LEU A 37 17.12 -8.53 20.37
CA LEU A 37 16.24 -7.42 20.01
C LEU A 37 16.53 -6.15 20.84
N LYS A 38 16.78 -6.30 22.15
CA LYS A 38 17.18 -5.17 23.02
C LYS A 38 18.52 -4.55 22.60
N TYR A 39 19.49 -5.37 22.21
CA TYR A 39 20.78 -4.88 21.72
C TYR A 39 20.65 -4.14 20.38
N LEU A 40 19.86 -4.70 19.45
CA LEU A 40 19.61 -4.07 18.16
C LEU A 40 18.87 -2.72 18.31
N SER A 41 17.87 -2.63 19.20
CA SER A 41 17.12 -1.39 19.41
C SER A 41 17.97 -0.28 20.05
N ALA A 42 18.86 -0.62 20.99
CA ALA A 42 19.82 0.33 21.55
C ALA A 42 20.81 0.84 20.49
N THR A 43 21.31 -0.06 19.64
CA THR A 43 22.25 0.29 18.55
C THR A 43 21.58 1.19 17.50
N LEU A 44 20.31 0.91 17.15
CA LEU A 44 19.52 1.76 16.25
C LEU A 44 19.25 3.14 16.85
N ALA A 45 18.93 3.24 18.15
CA ALA A 45 18.71 4.53 18.81
C ALA A 45 19.97 5.41 18.80
N GLU A 46 21.15 4.83 19.06
CA GLU A 46 22.43 5.55 18.95
C GLU A 46 22.71 6.00 17.52
N ARG A 47 22.39 5.17 16.51
CA ARG A 47 22.58 5.53 15.10
C ARG A 47 21.61 6.60 14.61
N LEU A 48 20.37 6.62 15.10
CA LEU A 48 19.39 7.68 14.82
C LEU A 48 19.86 9.02 15.39
N ALA A 49 20.30 9.06 16.65
CA ALA A 49 20.82 10.29 17.27
C ALA A 49 22.02 10.89 16.51
N GLN A 50 22.88 10.04 15.92
CA GLN A 50 23.99 10.50 15.05
C GLN A 50 23.49 11.16 13.75
N LEU A 51 22.40 10.67 13.16
CA LEU A 51 21.79 11.25 11.95
C LEU A 51 21.03 12.54 12.26
N GLU A 52 20.31 12.60 13.39
CA GLU A 52 19.65 13.81 13.87
C GLU A 52 20.66 14.93 14.14
N TRP A 53 21.79 14.62 14.78
CA TRP A 53 22.89 15.57 14.96
C TRP A 53 23.49 16.03 13.62
N ALA A 54 23.67 15.12 12.66
CA ALA A 54 24.19 15.48 11.34
C ALA A 54 23.26 16.43 10.59
N LEU A 55 21.93 16.20 10.65
CA LEU A 55 20.93 17.07 10.03
C LEU A 55 20.84 18.44 10.73
N ALA A 56 20.88 18.47 12.06
CA ALA A 56 20.76 19.70 12.85
C ALA A 56 21.93 20.69 12.64
N ASN A 57 23.10 20.21 12.19
CA ASN A 57 24.28 21.04 11.89
C ASN A 57 24.48 21.25 10.37
N ALA A 58 23.53 20.83 9.52
CA ALA A 58 23.63 20.89 8.07
C ALA A 58 22.83 22.05 7.46
N ASP A 59 23.15 23.29 7.84
CA ASP A 59 22.78 24.47 7.03
C ASP A 59 23.75 25.65 7.21
N ILE A 60 23.58 26.69 6.39
CA ILE A 60 24.37 27.93 6.24
C ILE A 60 25.64 27.80 5.38
N GLN A 61 25.44 27.70 4.05
CA GLN A 61 25.93 28.72 3.09
C GLN A 61 25.19 28.64 1.74
N THR A 62 24.17 29.48 1.53
CA THR A 62 23.96 30.27 0.29
C THR A 62 22.95 31.40 0.56
N THR A 63 23.54 32.56 0.85
CA THR A 63 23.06 33.95 0.90
C THR A 63 21.66 34.30 0.36
N GLU A 64 20.87 34.99 1.20
CA GLU A 64 19.69 35.78 0.82
C GLU A 64 20.07 37.07 0.06
N ALA A 65 19.24 37.52 -0.88
CA ALA A 65 18.95 38.95 -1.08
C ALA A 65 17.59 39.15 -1.81
N PRO A 66 16.80 40.21 -1.53
CA PRO A 66 15.35 40.20 -1.77
C PRO A 66 14.80 41.30 -2.70
N VAL A 67 13.63 41.06 -3.29
CA VAL A 67 12.54 41.99 -3.70
C VAL A 67 11.31 41.11 -4.00
N GLU A 68 10.17 41.16 -3.30
CA GLU A 68 9.15 42.22 -3.16
C GLU A 68 8.46 42.68 -4.46
N GLU A 69 7.12 42.69 -4.38
CA GLU A 69 6.10 43.15 -5.36
C GLU A 69 6.08 42.48 -6.76
N ALA A 70 4.98 42.26 -7.47
CA ALA A 70 3.53 42.13 -7.27
C ALA A 70 2.86 42.50 -8.63
N VAL A 71 1.82 41.74 -9.01
CA VAL A 71 0.72 42.07 -9.96
C VAL A 71 0.99 42.40 -11.45
N SER A 72 -0.02 42.05 -12.28
CA SER A 72 -0.29 42.46 -13.68
C SER A 72 0.69 41.95 -14.75
N ASN A 73 0.30 41.69 -16.01
CA ASN A 73 -1.01 41.60 -16.69
C ASN A 73 -0.86 40.48 -17.76
N ALA A 74 -1.86 39.65 -18.06
CA ALA A 74 -2.88 39.86 -19.11
C ALA A 74 -2.32 40.22 -20.51
N GLU A 75 -2.63 39.34 -21.49
CA GLU A 75 -2.65 39.58 -22.96
C GLU A 75 -1.25 39.77 -23.62
N ASP A 76 -0.97 39.37 -24.86
CA ASP A 76 -1.81 38.90 -25.99
C ASP A 76 -1.03 37.90 -26.90
N GLU A 77 -1.66 37.51 -28.02
CA GLU A 77 -1.05 37.21 -29.33
C GLU A 77 -0.54 35.79 -29.64
N ALA A 78 -1.52 34.90 -29.78
CA ALA A 78 -1.83 34.15 -31.01
C ALA A 78 -0.70 33.61 -31.92
N LEU A 79 -0.82 32.33 -32.30
CA LEU A 79 -1.35 31.98 -33.64
C LEU A 79 -1.89 30.53 -33.69
N ALA A 80 -2.88 30.31 -34.55
CA ALA A 80 -3.58 29.03 -34.81
C ALA A 80 -2.77 28.14 -35.82
N PRO A 81 -3.27 27.09 -36.51
CA PRO A 81 -4.66 26.58 -36.69
C PRO A 81 -4.78 25.03 -36.46
N GLN A 82 -5.85 24.28 -36.77
CA GLN A 82 -7.15 24.51 -37.43
C GLN A 82 -8.31 23.89 -36.62
N SER A 83 -9.56 24.18 -36.99
CA SER A 83 -10.74 23.32 -36.74
C SER A 83 -11.75 23.59 -37.85
N GLU A 84 -12.32 22.55 -38.47
CA GLU A 84 -13.33 22.69 -39.52
C GLU A 84 -14.55 21.82 -39.17
N GLU A 85 -15.59 22.51 -38.65
CA GLU A 85 -17.01 22.16 -38.69
C GLU A 85 -17.45 20.86 -37.93
N ILE A 86 -18.68 20.74 -37.40
CA ILE A 86 -19.98 21.20 -37.91
C ILE A 86 -20.99 21.52 -36.78
N ASP A 87 -21.86 22.49 -37.08
CA ASP A 87 -23.22 22.77 -36.60
C ASP A 87 -23.58 22.67 -35.10
N THR A 88 -23.94 23.83 -34.55
CA THR A 88 -24.54 23.98 -33.22
C THR A 88 -26.05 24.17 -33.33
N GLN A 89 -26.84 23.62 -32.40
CA GLN A 89 -28.01 24.36 -31.90
C GLN A 89 -28.63 23.86 -30.58
N LYS A 90 -28.86 24.85 -29.70
CA LYS A 90 -30.03 24.99 -28.79
C LYS A 90 -29.95 24.50 -27.33
N MET A 91 -29.58 25.41 -26.43
CA MET A 91 -30.15 25.55 -25.07
C MET A 91 -31.58 26.15 -25.16
N PRO A 92 -32.46 26.01 -24.15
CA PRO A 92 -32.51 26.94 -22.97
C PRO A 92 -32.74 26.20 -21.61
N LEU A 93 -32.16 26.59 -20.46
CA LEU A 93 -32.37 27.79 -19.58
C LEU A 93 -33.48 27.58 -18.50
N ALA A 94 -33.33 28.25 -17.33
CA ALA A 94 -34.25 28.34 -16.15
C ALA A 94 -34.19 27.18 -15.10
N ASP A 95 -34.25 27.37 -13.76
CA ASP A 95 -34.22 28.57 -12.88
C ASP A 95 -33.98 28.16 -11.38
N ALA A 96 -33.81 29.15 -10.48
CA ALA A 96 -34.14 29.18 -9.04
C ALA A 96 -33.22 28.51 -7.97
N THR A 97 -32.26 29.29 -7.48
CA THR A 97 -32.01 29.66 -6.05
C THR A 97 -32.58 28.80 -4.90
N THR A 98 -31.71 28.19 -4.07
CA THR A 98 -31.69 28.33 -2.58
C THR A 98 -30.51 27.61 -1.89
N PRO A 99 -29.72 28.30 -1.05
CA PRO A 99 -29.13 27.75 0.18
C PRO A 99 -30.09 28.03 1.36
N PRO A 100 -30.19 27.19 2.42
CA PRO A 100 -29.06 27.03 3.36
C PRO A 100 -29.01 25.65 4.07
N SER A 101 -28.34 25.63 5.23
CA SER A 101 -28.33 24.63 6.31
C SER A 101 -27.17 23.64 6.32
N GLU A 102 -26.27 23.92 7.26
CA GLU A 102 -25.40 22.95 7.91
C GLU A 102 -26.17 21.65 8.20
N ASN A 103 -25.61 20.52 7.79
CA ASN A 103 -25.86 19.26 8.49
C ASN A 103 -24.56 18.48 8.62
N GLN A 104 -24.43 17.80 9.75
CA GLN A 104 -23.18 17.23 10.23
C GLN A 104 -22.64 16.22 9.22
N ILE A 105 -21.39 16.46 8.79
CA ILE A 105 -20.68 15.52 7.93
C ILE A 105 -20.30 14.31 8.79
N ASN A 106 -21.19 13.33 8.83
CA ASN A 106 -20.94 12.01 9.37
C ASN A 106 -19.72 11.43 8.64
N ALA A 107 -18.59 11.25 9.34
CA ALA A 107 -17.35 10.76 8.74
C ALA A 107 -17.54 9.40 8.03
N ALA A 108 -18.46 8.57 8.52
CA ALA A 108 -18.90 7.34 7.86
C ALA A 108 -19.43 7.58 6.42
N SER A 109 -20.21 8.64 6.19
CA SER A 109 -20.81 8.94 4.89
C SER A 109 -19.80 9.47 3.87
N LEU A 110 -18.74 10.18 4.30
CA LEU A 110 -17.64 10.53 3.40
C LEU A 110 -16.83 9.32 2.99
N SER A 111 -16.46 8.45 3.94
CA SER A 111 -15.72 7.23 3.65
C SER A 111 -16.51 6.30 2.73
N GLU A 112 -17.81 6.11 2.98
CA GLU A 112 -18.69 5.30 2.14
C GLU A 112 -18.88 5.92 0.74
N ARG A 113 -18.96 7.25 0.62
CA ARG A 113 -18.97 7.94 -0.67
C ARG A 113 -17.66 7.80 -1.44
N LEU A 114 -16.52 7.88 -0.75
CA LEU A 114 -15.20 7.68 -1.36
C LEU A 114 -14.97 6.21 -1.76
N GLN A 115 -15.55 5.27 -1.01
CA GLN A 115 -15.60 3.84 -1.37
C GLN A 115 -16.52 3.55 -2.55
N ARG A 116 -17.54 4.37 -2.83
CA ARG A 116 -18.45 4.24 -3.97
C ARG A 116 -18.14 5.13 -5.18
N GLN A 117 -17.03 5.87 -5.18
CA GLN A 117 -16.62 6.59 -6.39
C GLN A 117 -16.05 5.61 -7.42
N PRO A 118 -16.60 5.56 -8.64
CA PRO A 118 -16.07 4.69 -9.70
C PRO A 118 -14.67 5.16 -10.08
N ILE A 119 -13.74 4.21 -10.19
CA ILE A 119 -12.35 4.51 -10.53
C ILE A 119 -12.23 4.63 -12.05
N ALA A 120 -12.06 5.84 -12.58
CA ALA A 120 -11.76 6.03 -14.00
C ALA A 120 -10.40 5.42 -14.41
N ASP A 121 -9.41 5.47 -13.51
CA ASP A 121 -8.04 5.01 -13.73
C ASP A 121 -7.50 4.27 -12.51
N LEU A 122 -7.21 2.97 -12.63
CA LEU A 122 -6.60 2.20 -11.54
C LEU A 122 -5.28 2.82 -11.07
N ARG A 123 -4.49 3.38 -12.00
CA ARG A 123 -3.28 4.14 -11.68
C ARG A 123 -3.55 5.25 -10.66
N ARG A 124 -4.69 5.93 -10.70
CA ARG A 124 -5.02 7.03 -9.79
C ARG A 124 -5.65 6.55 -8.47
N ALA A 125 -6.13 5.31 -8.41
CA ALA A 125 -6.67 4.70 -7.19
C ALA A 125 -5.58 4.16 -6.24
N PHE A 126 -4.50 3.60 -6.78
CA PHE A 126 -3.36 3.17 -5.96
C PHE A 126 -2.48 4.37 -5.61
N GLY A 127 -2.45 4.73 -4.32
CA GLY A 127 -1.53 5.72 -3.76
C GLY A 127 -0.07 5.24 -3.82
N LEU A 128 0.87 6.14 -3.51
CA LEU A 128 2.30 5.82 -3.64
C LEU A 128 2.70 4.63 -2.77
N ASN A 129 2.18 4.57 -1.54
CA ASN A 129 2.42 3.51 -0.59
C ASN A 129 1.84 2.16 -1.07
N GLU A 130 0.60 2.16 -1.56
CA GLU A 130 -0.07 0.95 -2.05
C GLU A 130 0.64 0.39 -3.29
N ARG A 131 1.11 1.27 -4.19
CA ARG A 131 1.92 0.85 -5.35
C ARG A 131 3.19 0.14 -4.94
N PHE A 132 3.97 0.70 -4.00
CA PHE A 132 5.19 0.05 -3.51
C PHE A 132 4.88 -1.28 -2.81
N PHE A 133 3.84 -1.31 -1.97
CA PHE A 133 3.38 -2.52 -1.30
C PHE A 133 3.02 -3.62 -2.31
N TYR A 134 2.09 -3.37 -3.22
CA TYR A 134 1.67 -4.38 -4.20
C TYR A 134 2.80 -4.76 -5.18
N THR A 135 3.69 -3.83 -5.54
CA THR A 135 4.85 -4.16 -6.38
C THR A 135 5.76 -5.19 -5.69
N ASN A 136 6.05 -5.01 -4.41
CA ASN A 136 6.88 -5.94 -3.65
C ASN A 136 6.15 -7.27 -3.35
N GLU A 137 4.92 -7.20 -2.85
CA GLU A 137 4.17 -8.36 -2.36
C GLU A 137 3.58 -9.24 -3.47
N LEU A 138 3.18 -8.65 -4.60
CA LEU A 138 2.51 -9.37 -5.70
C LEU A 138 3.36 -9.50 -6.97
N PHE A 139 4.37 -8.66 -7.17
CA PHE A 139 5.20 -8.64 -8.39
C PHE A 139 6.69 -8.87 -8.12
N ASP A 140 7.07 -9.36 -6.93
CA ASP A 140 8.46 -9.64 -6.52
C ASP A 140 9.40 -8.41 -6.65
N GLY A 141 8.85 -7.20 -6.55
CA GLY A 141 9.57 -5.94 -6.75
C GLY A 141 9.59 -5.42 -8.19
N ASP A 142 8.99 -6.12 -9.16
CA ASP A 142 8.94 -5.69 -10.56
C ASP A 142 7.87 -4.60 -10.80
N GLY A 143 8.31 -3.34 -10.70
CA GLY A 143 7.47 -2.17 -10.96
C GLY A 143 7.07 -1.97 -12.42
N GLU A 144 7.78 -2.57 -13.40
CA GLU A 144 7.34 -2.56 -14.79
C GLU A 144 6.16 -3.50 -14.99
N GLU A 145 6.23 -4.72 -14.48
CA GLU A 145 5.14 -5.69 -14.56
C GLU A 145 3.90 -5.23 -13.80
N PHE A 146 4.04 -4.60 -12.62
CA PHE A 146 2.92 -3.90 -11.98
C PHE A 146 2.33 -2.82 -12.90
N GLY A 147 3.18 -1.98 -13.51
CA GLY A 147 2.75 -0.93 -14.43
C GLY A 147 2.01 -1.46 -15.67
N ARG A 148 2.46 -2.60 -16.22
CA ARG A 148 1.81 -3.31 -17.33
C ARG A 148 0.48 -3.91 -16.89
N ALA A 149 0.45 -4.62 -15.77
CA ALA A 149 -0.75 -5.23 -15.20
C ALA A 149 -1.87 -4.20 -15.01
N ILE A 150 -1.56 -3.06 -14.37
CA ILE A 150 -2.51 -1.97 -14.16
C ILE A 150 -3.02 -1.37 -15.48
N ASN A 151 -2.19 -1.32 -16.53
CA ASN A 151 -2.63 -0.86 -17.86
C ASN A 151 -3.57 -1.89 -18.53
N GLU A 152 -3.25 -3.17 -18.41
CA GLU A 152 -4.07 -4.29 -18.91
C GLU A 152 -5.43 -4.34 -18.20
N PHE A 153 -5.46 -4.24 -16.87
CA PHE A 153 -6.68 -4.07 -16.07
C PHE A 153 -7.41 -2.74 -16.32
N ASN A 154 -6.77 -1.73 -16.90
CA ASN A 154 -7.43 -0.51 -17.38
C ASN A 154 -8.00 -0.67 -18.80
N HIS A 155 -7.57 -1.68 -19.58
CA HIS A 155 -8.04 -1.89 -20.96
C HIS A 155 -9.16 -2.92 -21.08
N LEU A 156 -9.32 -3.79 -20.08
CA LEU A 156 -10.44 -4.73 -20.01
C LEU A 156 -11.78 -3.99 -19.79
N ALA A 157 -12.86 -4.63 -20.26
CA ALA A 157 -14.22 -4.10 -20.17
C ALA A 157 -14.98 -4.57 -18.92
N ASN A 158 -14.71 -5.80 -18.46
CA ASN A 158 -15.47 -6.47 -17.40
C ASN A 158 -14.53 -6.99 -16.29
N PHE A 159 -15.03 -7.05 -15.05
CA PHE A 159 -14.29 -7.64 -13.92
C PHE A 159 -14.03 -9.15 -14.08
N GLU A 160 -14.95 -9.89 -14.72
CA GLU A 160 -14.78 -11.33 -14.98
C GLU A 160 -13.55 -11.62 -15.85
N ASP A 161 -13.25 -10.74 -16.82
CA ASP A 161 -12.06 -10.89 -17.67
C ASP A 161 -10.78 -10.51 -16.92
N ALA A 162 -10.86 -9.62 -15.93
CA ALA A 162 -9.73 -9.32 -15.04
C ALA A 162 -9.38 -10.53 -14.16
N GLN A 163 -10.38 -11.24 -13.61
CA GLN A 163 -10.15 -12.49 -12.87
C GLN A 163 -9.53 -13.58 -13.75
N LYS A 164 -10.04 -13.79 -14.97
CA LYS A 164 -9.45 -14.73 -15.94
C LYS A 164 -7.99 -14.40 -16.25
N LEU A 165 -7.66 -13.11 -16.38
CA LEU A 165 -6.29 -12.67 -16.64
C LEU A 165 -5.37 -12.93 -15.44
N VAL A 166 -5.84 -12.71 -14.22
CA VAL A 166 -5.12 -13.11 -13.00
C VAL A 166 -4.84 -14.60 -12.99
N ALA A 167 -5.87 -15.45 -13.11
CA ALA A 167 -5.73 -16.90 -13.09
C ALA A 167 -4.81 -17.44 -14.21
N ALA A 168 -4.85 -16.83 -15.41
CA ALA A 168 -4.08 -17.29 -16.57
C ALA A 168 -2.62 -16.79 -16.62
N LYS A 169 -2.30 -15.65 -16.01
CA LYS A 169 -1.00 -14.97 -16.18
C LYS A 169 -0.26 -14.70 -14.86
N TYR A 170 -0.99 -14.30 -13.82
CA TYR A 170 -0.39 -13.88 -12.55
C TYR A 170 -0.32 -15.02 -11.53
N SER A 171 -1.33 -15.88 -11.46
CA SER A 171 -1.32 -17.06 -10.58
C SER A 171 -0.20 -18.06 -10.91
N ASP A 172 0.07 -18.33 -12.19
CA ASP A 172 1.16 -19.26 -12.59
C ASP A 172 2.56 -18.64 -12.43
N ARG A 173 2.73 -17.35 -12.78
CA ARG A 173 4.04 -16.67 -12.74
C ARG A 173 4.46 -16.27 -11.31
N TYR A 174 3.53 -15.72 -10.53
CA TYR A 174 3.81 -15.12 -9.22
C TYR A 174 3.17 -15.88 -8.06
N HIS A 175 2.61 -17.07 -8.30
CA HIS A 175 1.99 -17.92 -7.28
C HIS A 175 0.85 -17.25 -6.50
N TRP A 176 0.11 -16.31 -7.11
CA TRP A 176 -1.01 -15.63 -6.45
C TRP A 176 -2.10 -16.64 -6.06
N SER A 177 -2.37 -16.78 -4.76
CA SER A 177 -3.53 -17.52 -4.27
C SER A 177 -4.75 -16.61 -4.20
N GLU A 178 -5.92 -17.15 -4.57
CA GLU A 178 -7.21 -16.48 -4.31
C GLU A 178 -7.51 -16.38 -2.80
N GLU A 179 -6.82 -17.17 -1.97
CA GLU A 179 -6.91 -17.12 -0.50
C GLU A 179 -6.04 -16.01 0.12
N ASP A 180 -5.11 -15.41 -0.63
CA ASP A 180 -4.21 -14.37 -0.11
C ASP A 180 -4.95 -13.04 0.08
N GLU A 181 -4.95 -12.51 1.31
CA GLU A 181 -5.60 -11.23 1.63
C GLU A 181 -5.06 -10.07 0.76
N ASN A 182 -3.76 -10.10 0.41
CA ASN A 182 -3.13 -9.11 -0.46
C ASN A 182 -3.73 -9.13 -1.87
N VAL A 183 -3.95 -10.32 -2.45
CA VAL A 183 -4.56 -10.52 -3.77
C VAL A 183 -6.04 -10.11 -3.73
N GLN A 184 -6.78 -10.52 -2.70
CA GLN A 184 -8.18 -10.15 -2.52
C GLN A 184 -8.37 -8.63 -2.39
N ARG A 185 -7.55 -7.95 -1.60
CA ARG A 185 -7.59 -6.48 -1.45
C ARG A 185 -7.25 -5.76 -2.76
N PHE A 186 -6.28 -6.27 -3.52
CA PHE A 186 -5.96 -5.75 -4.85
C PHE A 186 -7.15 -5.90 -5.82
N LEU A 187 -7.74 -7.10 -5.86
CA LEU A 187 -8.91 -7.40 -6.68
C LEU A 187 -10.14 -6.56 -6.31
N ALA A 188 -10.38 -6.27 -5.04
CA ALA A 188 -11.49 -5.39 -4.61
C ALA A 188 -11.32 -3.93 -5.12
N ILE A 189 -10.08 -3.43 -5.22
CA ILE A 189 -9.80 -2.12 -5.83
C ILE A 189 -10.01 -2.19 -7.34
N VAL A 190 -9.67 -3.31 -7.97
CA VAL A 190 -9.92 -3.57 -9.39
C VAL A 190 -11.43 -3.68 -9.68
N GLU A 191 -12.20 -4.38 -8.85
CA GLU A 191 -13.67 -4.51 -8.95
C GLU A 191 -14.35 -3.13 -8.93
N ARG A 192 -13.95 -2.24 -8.02
CA ARG A 192 -14.51 -0.87 -7.92
C ARG A 192 -14.33 -0.01 -9.19
N ARG A 193 -13.47 -0.41 -10.12
CA ARG A 193 -13.32 0.21 -11.44
C ARG A 193 -14.47 -0.15 -12.41
N TYR A 194 -15.11 -1.29 -12.20
CA TYR A 194 -16.15 -1.86 -13.08
C TYR A 194 -17.58 -1.71 -12.53
N LEU A 195 -17.77 -0.91 -11.47
CA LEU A 195 -19.07 -0.59 -10.84
C LEU A 195 -19.80 0.58 -11.54
#